data_AF-A0A3C0EL91-F1
#
_entry.id   AF-A0A3C0EL91-F1
#
_cell.length_a   1.000
_cell.length_b   1.000
_cell.length_c   1.000
_cell.angle_alpha   90.00
_cell.angle_beta   90.00
_cell.angle_gamma   90.00
#
_symmetry.space_group_name_H-M   'P 1'
#
loop_
_entity.id
_entity.type
_entity.pdbx_description
1 polymer ?
#
loop_
_entity_poly.entity_id
_entity_poly.type
_entity_poly.pdbx_seq_one_letter_code
_entity_poly.pdbx_strand_id
1 'polypeptide(L)'
;MQACLYAARCRTAELFHRRRLMKRFVAIGAIGLMSWTTAWAGDLQTTGSQNFNNANTNDIRISDKDIQPNNDPNMYGVLLNSNLTGDNADILNSTIYSPSADAIEINTTSGGFRGVKIIGNTLYGGEFGSSSSAGFSIGIAKGRDMTIVGNISKVSRNEALHIEDDQENITIGNNVFVDCMADGARILNRSAAQPVLLAGNIFVKHASSLHQGKGIYLVYDANGVLSKNVMTANRVTGFDIGLHAPSKVRFTFDNNLIEDCNVAISNGNGIIEGTTFVSDCPTLLTAGNGSVTDRIVSYTTPTTILNFNGTSGYAGATLKGFAFPLDLTSVSQGYATHEMFTLPKRLAGRITVHIINAYDQVFYSANVHWDGSTLTTTDVIKNTNGVFASPSLIRVDANNTLALKFYVATGRNIQTATVDFDGVYFAK
;
A
#
# COMPACT_ATOMS: atom_id res chain seq x y z
N MET A 1 -17.14 -28.64 -29.71
CA MET A 1 -15.66 -28.47 -29.77
C MET A 1 -15.18 -27.02 -29.89
N GLN A 2 -15.94 -26.09 -30.48
CA GLN A 2 -15.54 -24.65 -30.53
C GLN A 2 -15.61 -23.89 -29.19
N ALA A 3 -16.33 -24.40 -28.17
CA ALA A 3 -16.41 -23.77 -26.86
C ALA A 3 -15.14 -23.92 -25.98
N CYS A 4 -14.30 -24.94 -26.22
CA CYS A 4 -13.03 -25.11 -25.48
C CYS A 4 -11.90 -24.18 -25.95
N LEU A 5 -11.99 -23.61 -27.15
CA LEU A 5 -10.96 -22.72 -27.69
C LEU A 5 -11.07 -21.27 -27.19
N TYR A 6 -12.22 -20.87 -26.63
CA TYR A 6 -12.43 -19.50 -26.12
C TYR A 6 -12.01 -19.34 -24.66
N ALA A 7 -12.22 -20.36 -23.82
CA ALA A 7 -11.78 -20.35 -22.41
C ALA A 7 -10.24 -20.32 -22.28
N ALA A 8 -9.51 -20.93 -23.23
CA ALA A 8 -8.05 -20.85 -23.28
C ALA A 8 -7.54 -19.45 -23.69
N ARG A 9 -8.34 -18.65 -24.40
CA ARG A 9 -7.97 -17.28 -24.83
C ARG A 9 -8.16 -16.23 -23.72
N CYS A 10 -9.13 -16.40 -22.83
CA CYS A 10 -9.29 -15.49 -21.67
C CYS A 10 -8.23 -15.71 -20.59
N ARG A 11 -7.87 -16.97 -20.27
CA ARG A 11 -6.76 -17.24 -19.33
C ARG A 11 -5.38 -16.83 -19.87
N THR A 12 -5.19 -16.87 -21.19
CA THR A 12 -3.93 -16.38 -21.79
C THR A 12 -3.85 -14.86 -21.84
N ALA A 13 -4.96 -14.12 -21.98
CA ALA A 13 -4.96 -12.65 -21.91
C ALA A 13 -4.59 -12.13 -20.51
N GLU A 14 -5.06 -12.81 -19.45
CA GLU A 14 -4.76 -12.47 -18.06
C GLU A 14 -3.30 -12.78 -17.67
N LEU A 15 -2.76 -13.91 -18.16
CA LEU A 15 -1.33 -14.25 -18.07
C LEU A 15 -0.44 -13.36 -18.97
N PHE A 16 -0.94 -12.86 -20.11
CA PHE A 16 -0.22 -11.92 -20.97
C PHE A 16 -0.17 -10.51 -20.37
N HIS A 17 -1.20 -10.08 -19.65
CA HIS A 17 -1.21 -8.79 -18.94
C HIS A 17 -0.26 -8.81 -17.74
N ARG A 18 -0.27 -9.89 -16.93
CA ARG A 18 0.69 -10.07 -15.82
C ARG A 18 2.15 -10.13 -16.30
N ARG A 19 2.43 -10.76 -17.46
CA ARG A 19 3.80 -10.81 -18.04
C ARG A 19 4.24 -9.52 -18.76
N ARG A 20 3.33 -8.74 -19.36
CA ARG A 20 3.66 -7.42 -19.96
C ARG A 20 3.88 -6.33 -18.92
N LEU A 21 3.17 -6.36 -17.79
CA LEU A 21 3.42 -5.45 -16.67
C LEU A 21 4.79 -5.73 -16.03
N MET A 22 5.14 -6.99 -15.76
CA MET A 22 6.49 -7.31 -15.23
C MET A 22 7.63 -6.94 -16.20
N LYS A 23 7.47 -7.12 -17.52
CA LYS A 23 8.51 -6.74 -18.50
C LYS A 23 8.60 -5.23 -18.75
N ARG A 24 7.55 -4.45 -18.45
CA ARG A 24 7.60 -2.98 -18.57
C ARG A 24 8.06 -2.30 -17.29
N PHE A 25 7.88 -2.91 -16.12
CA PHE A 25 8.43 -2.38 -14.87
C PHE A 25 9.95 -2.52 -14.75
N VAL A 26 10.55 -3.53 -15.39
CA VAL A 26 12.03 -3.62 -15.50
C VAL A 26 12.61 -2.53 -16.43
N ALA A 27 11.80 -1.91 -17.30
CA ALA A 27 12.25 -0.89 -18.26
C ALA A 27 12.07 0.56 -17.78
N ILE A 28 11.39 0.81 -16.66
CA ILE A 28 11.21 2.17 -16.09
C ILE A 28 12.35 2.55 -15.11
N GLY A 29 13.27 1.61 -14.81
CA GLY A 29 14.48 1.86 -14.01
C GLY A 29 15.65 2.51 -14.77
N ALA A 30 15.50 2.83 -16.05
CA ALA A 30 16.54 3.47 -16.86
C ALA A 30 16.26 4.97 -17.02
N ILE A 31 16.16 5.71 -15.92
CA ILE A 31 16.31 7.17 -15.97
C ILE A 31 17.80 7.44 -16.11
N GLY A 32 18.19 8.06 -17.23
CA GLY A 32 19.57 8.30 -17.60
C GLY A 32 20.37 8.97 -16.49
N LEU A 33 21.31 8.23 -15.93
CA LEU A 33 22.44 8.75 -15.17
C LEU A 33 23.30 9.58 -16.15
N MET A 34 23.03 10.87 -16.24
CA MET A 34 24.02 11.81 -16.76
C MET A 34 25.16 11.84 -15.75
N SER A 35 26.34 11.37 -16.16
CA SER A 35 27.54 11.42 -15.33
C SER A 35 27.99 12.88 -15.18
N TRP A 36 27.69 13.48 -14.02
CA TRP A 36 28.36 14.69 -13.59
C TRP A 36 29.68 14.30 -12.93
N THR A 37 30.79 14.45 -13.64
CA THR A 37 32.14 14.30 -13.07
C THR A 37 32.55 15.61 -12.41
N THR A 38 32.05 15.89 -11.21
CA THR A 38 32.72 16.79 -10.27
C THR A 38 33.80 15.99 -9.54
N ALA A 39 35.00 16.55 -9.37
CA ALA A 39 36.07 15.89 -8.65
C ALA A 39 35.72 15.82 -7.14
N TRP A 40 35.49 14.62 -6.62
CA TRP A 40 35.19 14.37 -5.22
C TRP A 40 36.48 14.27 -4.41
N ALA A 41 36.52 14.89 -3.22
CA ALA A 41 37.72 14.96 -2.39
C ALA A 41 38.05 13.64 -1.64
N GLY A 42 37.44 12.51 -1.98
CA GLY A 42 37.71 11.23 -1.33
C GLY A 42 36.94 10.08 -1.97
N ASP A 43 37.49 9.50 -3.04
CA ASP A 43 37.05 8.19 -3.53
C ASP A 43 37.66 7.12 -2.61
N LEU A 44 36.97 6.78 -1.52
CA LEU A 44 37.49 5.85 -0.51
C LEU A 44 37.37 4.40 -1.03
N GLN A 45 38.49 3.80 -1.43
CA GLN A 45 38.56 2.42 -1.94
C GLN A 45 38.80 1.39 -0.83
N THR A 46 37.86 1.20 0.10
CA THR A 46 38.01 0.16 1.14
C THR A 46 36.90 -0.89 1.06
N THR A 47 37.30 -2.16 1.07
CA THR A 47 36.43 -3.32 1.26
C THR A 47 36.29 -3.56 2.76
N GLY A 48 35.16 -3.16 3.33
CA GLY A 48 34.87 -3.24 4.76
C GLY A 48 33.78 -2.25 5.16
N SER A 49 33.18 -2.45 6.33
CA SER A 49 32.18 -1.54 6.91
C SER A 49 32.67 -0.09 6.91
N GLN A 50 31.79 0.83 6.50
CA GLN A 50 32.09 2.25 6.36
C GLN A 50 31.40 3.05 7.47
N ASN A 51 32.14 3.31 8.55
CA ASN A 51 31.65 4.12 9.66
C ASN A 51 32.25 5.53 9.61
N PHE A 52 31.43 6.53 9.28
CA PHE A 52 31.85 7.92 9.23
C PHE A 52 31.55 8.61 10.58
N ASN A 53 32.62 8.86 11.35
CA ASN A 53 32.54 9.40 12.71
C ASN A 53 33.11 10.83 12.86
N ASN A 54 33.61 11.45 11.78
CA ASN A 54 34.35 12.71 11.86
C ASN A 54 33.43 13.92 11.67
N ALA A 55 33.44 14.88 12.60
CA ALA A 55 32.41 15.90 12.78
C ALA A 55 32.11 16.79 11.55
N ASN A 56 33.02 16.93 10.58
CA ASN A 56 32.85 17.79 9.41
C ASN A 56 33.36 17.10 8.13
N THR A 57 32.45 16.55 7.33
CA THR A 57 32.74 16.09 5.97
C THR A 57 31.62 16.57 5.05
N ASN A 58 31.91 17.49 4.13
CA ASN A 58 30.89 18.13 3.29
C ASN A 58 30.53 17.33 2.04
N ASP A 59 31.25 16.25 1.76
CA ASP A 59 31.05 15.43 0.57
C ASP A 59 31.50 14.00 0.90
N ILE A 60 30.56 13.06 0.95
CA ILE A 60 30.83 11.63 1.10
C ILE A 60 30.38 10.95 -0.17
N ARG A 61 31.25 10.11 -0.75
CA ARG A 61 30.88 9.28 -1.91
C ARG A 61 31.26 7.83 -1.69
N ILE A 62 30.28 6.95 -1.78
CA ILE A 62 30.42 5.50 -1.77
C ILE A 62 29.74 5.01 -3.05
N SER A 63 30.53 4.61 -4.05
CA SER A 63 29.97 4.11 -5.31
C SER A 63 30.65 2.85 -5.81
N ASP A 64 29.85 1.94 -6.36
CA ASP A 64 30.30 0.70 -7.02
C ASP A 64 31.17 -0.17 -6.11
N LYS A 65 30.76 -0.31 -4.84
CA LYS A 65 31.47 -1.11 -3.82
C LYS A 65 30.73 -2.40 -3.49
N ASP A 66 31.48 -3.39 -3.03
CA ASP A 66 30.97 -4.55 -2.30
C ASP A 66 31.40 -4.40 -0.83
N ILE A 67 30.45 -4.01 0.02
CA ILE A 67 30.66 -3.74 1.45
C ILE A 67 30.16 -4.96 2.22
N GLN A 68 31.11 -5.68 2.79
CA GLN A 68 30.89 -6.83 3.66
C GLN A 68 31.40 -6.51 5.08
N PRO A 69 30.77 -7.05 6.14
CA PRO A 69 31.26 -6.92 7.51
C PRO A 69 32.57 -7.70 7.64
N ASN A 70 33.60 -7.08 8.23
CA ASN A 70 34.90 -7.70 8.45
C ASN A 70 34.86 -8.62 9.68
N ASN A 71 34.14 -9.74 9.57
CA ASN A 71 33.93 -10.77 10.60
C ASN A 71 33.15 -10.35 11.87
N ASP A 72 32.80 -9.08 12.05
CA ASP A 72 31.88 -8.66 13.09
C ASP A 72 30.46 -8.58 12.54
N PRO A 73 29.55 -9.49 12.94
CA PRO A 73 28.18 -9.50 12.44
C PRO A 73 27.39 -8.24 12.83
N ASN A 74 27.81 -7.51 13.89
CA ASN A 74 27.09 -6.35 14.43
C ASN A 74 27.46 -5.03 13.76
N MET A 75 28.25 -5.04 12.69
CA MET A 75 28.64 -3.82 12.00
C MET A 75 27.60 -3.37 10.99
N TYR A 76 27.31 -2.08 11.01
CA TYR A 76 26.61 -1.40 9.92
C TYR A 76 27.34 -1.60 8.60
N GLY A 77 26.60 -1.66 7.49
CA GLY A 77 27.22 -1.59 6.16
C GLY A 77 27.79 -0.19 5.94
N VAL A 78 26.93 0.81 5.99
CA VAL A 78 27.27 2.24 6.00
C VAL A 78 26.60 2.92 7.17
N LEU A 79 27.37 3.68 7.96
CA LEU A 79 26.85 4.52 9.05
C LEU A 79 27.33 5.95 8.88
N LEU A 80 26.39 6.88 8.74
CA LEU A 80 26.62 8.29 9.05
C LEU A 80 26.17 8.53 10.50
N ASN A 81 27.13 8.76 11.41
CA ASN A 81 26.88 8.75 12.85
C ASN A 81 26.25 10.05 13.38
N SER A 82 25.66 9.99 14.58
CA SER A 82 24.84 11.04 15.24
C SER A 82 25.41 12.44 15.14
N ASN A 83 26.70 12.59 15.44
CA ASN A 83 27.41 13.86 15.50
C ASN A 83 27.93 14.35 14.14
N LEU A 84 27.70 13.61 13.06
CA LEU A 84 28.19 13.96 11.73
C LEU A 84 27.44 15.19 11.20
N THR A 85 28.18 16.23 10.86
CA THR A 85 27.65 17.40 10.16
C THR A 85 28.25 17.47 8.76
N GLY A 86 27.48 18.00 7.82
CA GLY A 86 27.91 18.11 6.43
C GLY A 86 26.72 18.11 5.48
N ASP A 87 27.06 18.20 4.20
CA ASP A 87 26.13 18.14 3.09
C ASP A 87 26.54 16.97 2.18
N ASN A 88 25.65 16.57 1.26
CA ASN A 88 25.96 15.70 0.13
C ASN A 88 26.67 14.37 0.47
N ALA A 89 25.88 13.34 0.79
CA ALA A 89 26.38 11.97 0.80
C ALA A 89 25.75 11.18 -0.35
N ASP A 90 26.57 10.70 -1.28
CA ASP A 90 26.15 9.87 -2.40
C ASP A 90 26.53 8.40 -2.12
N ILE A 91 25.55 7.55 -1.86
CA ILE A 91 25.69 6.09 -1.68
C ILE A 91 25.03 5.40 -2.88
N LEU A 92 25.83 4.96 -3.85
CA LEU A 92 25.38 4.61 -5.19
C LEU A 92 25.81 3.21 -5.62
N ASN A 93 24.95 2.48 -6.32
CA ASN A 93 25.27 1.28 -7.09
C ASN A 93 26.13 0.23 -6.36
N SER A 94 26.00 0.14 -5.04
CA SER A 94 26.83 -0.73 -4.21
C SER A 94 26.05 -1.95 -3.75
N THR A 95 26.76 -3.04 -3.46
CA THR A 95 26.22 -4.18 -2.70
C THR A 95 26.64 -4.02 -1.25
N ILE A 96 25.68 -3.96 -0.33
CA ILE A 96 25.94 -3.67 1.08
C ILE A 96 25.26 -4.73 1.94
N TYR A 97 26.08 -5.47 2.68
CA TYR A 97 25.64 -6.56 3.53
C TYR A 97 25.88 -6.21 5.00
N SER A 98 24.81 -6.25 5.80
CA SER A 98 24.88 -6.19 7.27
C SER A 98 23.94 -7.25 7.84
N PRO A 99 24.45 -8.36 8.40
CA PRO A 99 23.61 -9.50 8.78
C PRO A 99 22.89 -9.30 10.12
N SER A 100 23.34 -8.36 10.95
CA SER A 100 22.72 -8.09 12.25
C SER A 100 22.72 -6.61 12.68
N ALA A 101 23.15 -5.70 11.82
CA ALA A 101 22.90 -4.27 12.00
C ALA A 101 22.17 -3.73 10.77
N ASP A 102 22.21 -2.43 10.56
CA ASP A 102 21.50 -1.84 9.42
C ASP A 102 22.43 -1.78 8.21
N ALA A 103 21.91 -2.10 7.03
CA ALA A 103 22.74 -2.06 5.82
C ALA A 103 23.19 -0.62 5.53
N ILE A 104 22.27 0.34 5.60
CA ILE A 104 22.59 1.77 5.63
C ILE A 104 21.87 2.41 6.81
N GLU A 105 22.59 3.13 7.64
CA GLU A 105 22.07 3.95 8.72
C GLU A 105 22.54 5.39 8.57
N ILE A 106 21.59 6.31 8.45
CA ILE A 106 21.85 7.76 8.51
C ILE A 106 21.29 8.25 9.84
N ASN A 107 22.10 8.16 10.88
CA ASN A 107 21.72 8.58 12.21
C ASN A 107 22.33 9.95 12.47
N THR A 108 21.63 11.06 12.22
CA THR A 108 22.24 12.41 12.33
C THR A 108 21.51 13.28 13.34
N THR A 109 21.03 12.63 14.40
CA THR A 109 20.18 13.20 15.47
C THR A 109 20.75 14.47 16.11
N SER A 110 22.07 14.61 16.23
CA SER A 110 22.75 15.82 16.73
C SER A 110 23.43 16.66 15.63
N GLY A 111 23.96 16.04 14.57
CA GLY A 111 24.81 16.69 13.57
C GLY A 111 24.12 17.29 12.34
N GLY A 112 22.90 16.86 12.02
CA GLY A 112 22.05 17.53 11.01
C GLY A 112 22.53 17.47 9.57
N PHE A 113 23.13 16.35 9.15
CA PHE A 113 23.60 16.10 7.79
C PHE A 113 22.44 16.15 6.77
N ARG A 114 22.67 16.71 5.57
CA ARG A 114 21.63 16.89 4.54
C ARG A 114 22.08 16.42 3.16
N GLY A 115 21.15 16.34 2.22
CA GLY A 115 21.48 16.08 0.81
C GLY A 115 21.95 14.65 0.56
N VAL A 116 21.44 13.68 1.32
CA VAL A 116 21.85 12.28 1.18
C VAL A 116 21.10 11.59 0.06
N LYS A 117 21.83 10.94 -0.84
CA LYS A 117 21.33 10.14 -1.95
C LYS A 117 21.70 8.68 -1.75
N ILE A 118 20.72 7.80 -1.69
CA ILE A 118 20.87 6.35 -1.61
C ILE A 118 20.23 5.78 -2.87
N ILE A 119 21.03 5.45 -3.88
CA ILE A 119 20.52 5.15 -5.23
C ILE A 119 21.11 3.86 -5.80
N GLY A 120 20.24 2.97 -6.29
CA GLY A 120 20.67 1.82 -7.09
C GLY A 120 21.43 0.74 -6.32
N ASN A 121 21.34 0.72 -4.99
CA ASN A 121 22.08 -0.25 -4.17
C ASN A 121 21.35 -1.59 -4.05
N THR A 122 22.11 -2.66 -3.86
CA THR A 122 21.59 -3.95 -3.38
C THR A 122 21.92 -4.08 -1.90
N LEU A 123 20.89 -4.18 -1.07
CA LEU A 123 21.00 -4.16 0.39
C LEU A 123 20.60 -5.52 0.97
N TYR A 124 21.26 -5.89 2.06
CA TYR A 124 20.88 -7.04 2.88
C TYR A 124 20.99 -6.65 4.35
N GLY A 125 19.85 -6.52 5.04
CA GLY A 125 19.78 -6.18 6.46
C GLY A 125 19.77 -7.40 7.39
N GLY A 126 19.73 -8.61 6.82
CA GLY A 126 19.80 -9.87 7.56
C GLY A 126 18.51 -10.29 8.25
N GLU A 127 18.47 -11.58 8.61
CA GLU A 127 17.36 -12.19 9.37
C GLU A 127 17.51 -11.99 10.89
N PHE A 128 18.71 -11.61 11.32
CA PHE A 128 19.07 -11.42 12.72
C PHE A 128 19.27 -9.94 13.01
N GLY A 129 19.32 -9.59 14.29
CA GLY A 129 19.73 -8.25 14.68
C GLY A 129 20.40 -8.27 16.03
N SER A 130 21.42 -7.45 16.13
CA SER A 130 22.28 -7.22 17.30
C SER A 130 21.50 -6.58 18.46
N SER A 131 20.38 -5.93 18.17
CA SER A 131 19.46 -5.33 19.14
C SER A 131 18.01 -5.43 18.65
N SER A 132 17.03 -5.04 19.48
CA SER A 132 15.62 -4.99 19.07
C SER A 132 15.32 -3.92 18.00
N SER A 133 16.20 -2.94 17.83
CA SER A 133 16.06 -1.82 16.89
C SER A 133 17.12 -1.86 15.79
N ALA A 134 17.62 -3.05 15.45
CA ALA A 134 18.62 -3.27 14.40
C ALA A 134 18.13 -4.33 13.39
N GLY A 135 18.66 -4.24 12.18
CA GLY A 135 18.28 -5.11 11.06
C GLY A 135 17.35 -4.40 10.08
N PHE A 136 17.49 -3.08 9.94
CA PHE A 136 16.88 -2.29 8.89
C PHE A 136 17.70 -2.42 7.60
N SER A 137 17.06 -2.28 6.44
CA SER A 137 17.85 -2.11 5.20
C SER A 137 18.33 -0.68 5.06
N ILE A 138 17.43 0.27 5.32
CA ILE A 138 17.74 1.70 5.35
C ILE A 138 17.07 2.29 6.59
N GLY A 139 17.86 2.72 7.55
CA GLY A 139 17.41 3.52 8.69
C GLY A 139 17.85 4.97 8.55
N ILE A 140 16.94 5.90 8.80
CA ILE A 140 17.14 7.35 8.71
C ILE A 140 16.60 7.98 9.99
N ALA A 141 17.47 8.61 10.77
CA ALA A 141 17.10 9.47 11.88
C ALA A 141 17.53 10.91 11.58
N LYS A 142 16.55 11.84 11.57
CA LYS A 142 16.73 13.28 11.30
C LYS A 142 17.24 13.63 9.91
N GLY A 143 16.84 12.83 8.92
CA GLY A 143 17.26 13.03 7.55
C GLY A 143 16.60 14.21 6.86
N ARG A 144 17.39 15.05 6.17
CA ARG A 144 16.87 16.22 5.44
C ARG A 144 17.34 16.24 3.99
N ASP A 145 16.45 16.62 3.09
CA ASP A 145 16.69 16.76 1.66
C ASP A 145 17.27 15.48 1.05
N MET A 146 16.60 14.35 1.31
CA MET A 146 17.10 13.02 0.97
C MET A 146 16.40 12.41 -0.23
N THR A 147 17.16 11.62 -1.00
CA THR A 147 16.64 10.84 -2.14
C THR A 147 17.02 9.37 -1.98
N ILE A 148 16.02 8.49 -1.89
CA ILE A 148 16.20 7.04 -1.77
C ILE A 148 15.51 6.38 -2.96
N VAL A 149 16.27 5.99 -3.99
CA VAL A 149 15.67 5.57 -5.26
C VAL A 149 16.31 4.33 -5.88
N GLY A 150 15.49 3.43 -6.42
CA GLY A 150 15.99 2.32 -7.25
C GLY A 150 16.81 1.28 -6.48
N ASN A 151 16.71 1.24 -5.15
CA ASN A 151 17.40 0.25 -4.34
C ASN A 151 16.63 -1.07 -4.31
N ILE A 152 17.35 -2.17 -4.18
CA ILE A 152 16.79 -3.50 -3.96
C ILE A 152 17.27 -3.97 -2.59
N SER A 153 16.35 -4.09 -1.63
CA SER A 153 16.66 -4.76 -0.38
C SER A 153 16.15 -6.19 -0.42
N LYS A 154 16.98 -7.12 0.04
CA LYS A 154 16.63 -8.50 0.30
C LYS A 154 16.79 -8.76 1.78
N VAL A 155 15.73 -9.20 2.42
CA VAL A 155 15.70 -9.59 3.83
C VAL A 155 16.01 -8.42 4.77
N SER A 156 15.03 -8.08 5.58
CA SER A 156 15.20 -7.17 6.72
C SER A 156 14.48 -7.77 7.92
N ARG A 157 15.20 -7.97 9.02
CA ARG A 157 14.59 -8.48 10.25
C ARG A 157 13.51 -7.54 10.79
N ASN A 158 13.84 -6.26 10.88
CA ASN A 158 12.90 -5.24 11.32
C ASN A 158 12.27 -4.59 10.08
N GLU A 159 12.20 -3.26 10.03
CA GLU A 159 11.65 -2.54 8.91
C GLU A 159 12.64 -2.47 7.75
N ALA A 160 12.17 -2.70 6.52
CA ALA A 160 13.07 -2.56 5.36
C ALA A 160 13.49 -1.09 5.18
N LEU A 161 12.56 -0.18 5.46
CA LEU A 161 12.77 1.26 5.49
C LEU A 161 12.26 1.85 6.82
N HIS A 162 13.14 2.47 7.58
CA HIS A 162 12.81 3.13 8.84
C HIS A 162 13.15 4.62 8.74
N ILE A 163 12.17 5.51 8.90
CA ILE A 163 12.37 6.96 8.90
C ILE A 163 11.86 7.54 10.22
N GLU A 164 12.72 8.21 10.98
CA GLU A 164 12.37 8.82 12.26
C GLU A 164 13.03 10.18 12.54
N ASP A 165 12.63 10.78 13.66
CA ASP A 165 13.28 11.90 14.33
C ASP A 165 13.51 13.20 13.52
N ASP A 166 12.44 13.92 13.15
CA ASP A 166 12.50 15.27 12.53
C ASP A 166 13.11 15.26 11.11
N GLN A 167 12.56 14.39 10.28
CA GLN A 167 12.84 14.32 8.85
C GLN A 167 12.26 15.50 8.06
N GLU A 168 12.89 15.85 6.94
CA GLU A 168 12.50 16.95 6.05
C GLU A 168 12.76 16.62 4.58
N ASN A 169 11.78 16.89 3.70
CA ASN A 169 11.92 16.78 2.24
C ASN A 169 12.54 15.46 1.77
N ILE A 170 11.97 14.32 2.18
CA ILE A 170 12.47 13.00 1.77
C ILE A 170 11.67 12.48 0.59
N THR A 171 12.36 12.14 -0.49
CA THR A 171 11.81 11.44 -1.66
C THR A 171 12.28 9.99 -1.67
N ILE A 172 11.32 9.06 -1.69
CA ILE A 172 11.57 7.63 -1.66
C ILE A 172 10.81 7.01 -2.82
N GLY A 173 11.49 6.48 -3.83
CA GLY A 173 10.78 5.91 -4.96
C GLY A 173 11.46 4.83 -5.76
N ASN A 174 10.63 4.01 -6.42
CA ASN A 174 11.08 2.91 -7.27
C ASN A 174 12.02 1.91 -6.56
N ASN A 175 11.91 1.75 -5.25
CA ASN A 175 12.67 0.75 -4.50
C ASN A 175 11.88 -0.57 -4.45
N VAL A 176 12.62 -1.68 -4.32
CA VAL A 176 12.04 -3.01 -4.14
C VAL A 176 12.57 -3.59 -2.83
N PHE A 177 11.70 -3.74 -1.84
CA PHE A 177 12.00 -4.36 -0.56
C PHE A 177 11.32 -5.72 -0.51
N VAL A 178 12.10 -6.79 -0.59
CA VAL A 178 11.59 -8.17 -0.54
C VAL A 178 12.03 -8.87 0.73
N ASP A 179 11.22 -9.84 1.14
CA ASP A 179 11.48 -10.64 2.34
C ASP A 179 11.56 -9.77 3.61
N CYS A 180 10.67 -8.77 3.69
CA CYS A 180 10.51 -7.93 4.88
C CYS A 180 9.94 -8.79 6.01
N MET A 181 10.70 -9.00 7.09
CA MET A 181 10.24 -9.85 8.19
C MET A 181 9.26 -9.12 9.09
N ALA A 182 9.46 -7.84 9.41
CA ALA A 182 8.51 -7.01 10.16
C ALA A 182 7.71 -6.09 9.23
N ASP A 183 7.93 -4.76 9.30
CA ASP A 183 7.21 -3.80 8.47
C ASP A 183 7.96 -3.54 7.14
N GLY A 184 7.23 -3.20 6.06
CA GLY A 184 7.86 -2.80 4.81
C GLY A 184 8.53 -1.43 4.92
N ALA A 185 7.73 -0.43 5.27
CA ALA A 185 8.19 0.91 5.59
C ALA A 185 7.54 1.41 6.88
N ARG A 186 8.32 2.04 7.74
CA ARG A 186 7.83 2.76 8.92
C ARG A 186 8.28 4.20 8.88
N ILE A 187 7.31 5.10 8.90
CA ILE A 187 7.52 6.55 8.78
C ILE A 187 7.00 7.21 10.06
N LEU A 188 7.93 7.59 10.92
CA LEU A 188 7.68 8.31 12.17
C LEU A 188 7.98 9.78 11.91
N ASN A 189 6.97 10.56 11.56
CA ASN A 189 7.17 11.99 11.40
C ASN A 189 7.02 12.65 12.76
N ARG A 190 8.11 13.20 13.31
CA ARG A 190 8.12 13.93 14.60
C ARG A 190 7.95 15.45 14.46
N SER A 191 7.81 15.96 13.23
CA SER A 191 7.82 17.39 12.92
C SER A 191 6.61 17.79 12.08
N ALA A 192 5.84 18.78 12.54
CA ALA A 192 4.51 19.10 12.03
C ALA A 192 4.42 19.59 10.56
N ALA A 193 5.56 19.75 9.85
CA ALA A 193 5.60 20.47 8.58
C ALA A 193 6.20 19.70 7.40
N GLN A 194 6.70 18.48 7.59
CA GLN A 194 7.70 17.95 6.69
C GLN A 194 7.23 16.75 5.86
N PRO A 195 7.05 16.91 4.52
CA PRO A 195 6.48 15.86 3.70
C PRO A 195 7.50 14.76 3.38
N VAL A 196 7.04 13.52 3.43
CA VAL A 196 7.67 12.36 2.78
C VAL A 196 6.85 12.03 1.53
N LEU A 197 7.54 11.94 0.40
CA LEU A 197 7.01 11.37 -0.84
C LEU A 197 7.45 9.91 -0.94
N LEU A 198 6.50 8.98 -0.90
CA LEU A 198 6.73 7.55 -1.09
C LEU A 198 6.05 7.10 -2.39
N ALA A 199 6.80 6.94 -3.47
CA ALA A 199 6.24 6.73 -4.81
C ALA A 199 6.82 5.52 -5.56
N GLY A 200 5.98 4.61 -6.07
CA GLY A 200 6.45 3.55 -6.97
C GLY A 200 7.23 2.41 -6.29
N ASN A 201 7.14 2.26 -4.97
CA ASN A 201 7.90 1.24 -4.23
C ASN A 201 7.16 -0.10 -4.18
N ILE A 202 7.90 -1.19 -4.04
CA ILE A 202 7.36 -2.54 -3.86
C ILE A 202 7.81 -3.07 -2.50
N PHE A 203 6.84 -3.50 -1.67
CA PHE A 203 7.09 -4.14 -0.38
C PHE A 203 6.49 -5.55 -0.40
N VAL A 204 7.30 -6.55 -0.10
CA VAL A 204 6.88 -7.96 -0.04
C VAL A 204 7.27 -8.55 1.32
N LYS A 205 6.29 -9.07 2.06
CA LYS A 205 6.54 -9.76 3.34
C LYS A 205 7.29 -11.06 3.12
N HIS A 206 8.18 -11.39 4.05
CA HIS A 206 8.81 -12.70 4.15
C HIS A 206 7.75 -13.79 4.44
N ALA A 207 7.66 -14.81 3.58
CA ALA A 207 6.58 -15.81 3.62
C ALA A 207 6.51 -16.61 4.94
N SER A 208 7.64 -16.90 5.57
CA SER A 208 7.70 -17.62 6.86
C SER A 208 7.80 -16.72 8.09
N SER A 209 7.71 -15.39 7.95
CA SER A 209 7.79 -14.51 9.12
C SER A 209 6.56 -14.68 10.01
N LEU A 210 6.83 -14.87 11.30
CA LEU A 210 5.79 -14.92 12.35
C LEU A 210 5.40 -13.52 12.84
N HIS A 211 6.10 -12.46 12.42
CA HIS A 211 5.79 -11.11 12.86
C HIS A 211 4.51 -10.60 12.21
N GLN A 212 3.71 -9.87 13.00
CA GLN A 212 2.53 -9.16 12.53
C GLN A 212 2.94 -7.85 11.83
N GLY A 213 3.44 -8.00 10.61
CA GLY A 213 4.03 -6.92 9.82
C GLY A 213 2.97 -6.05 9.15
N LYS A 214 3.29 -4.75 9.02
CA LYS A 214 2.53 -3.76 8.26
C LYS A 214 3.32 -3.43 6.99
N GLY A 215 2.64 -3.33 5.85
CA GLY A 215 3.33 -2.93 4.62
C GLY A 215 3.88 -1.51 4.71
N ILE A 216 3.00 -0.56 5.01
CA ILE A 216 3.36 0.83 5.30
C ILE A 216 2.77 1.20 6.66
N TYR A 217 3.63 1.58 7.60
CA TYR A 217 3.27 1.98 8.94
C TYR A 217 3.59 3.46 9.18
N LEU A 218 2.57 4.26 9.41
CA LEU A 218 2.73 5.65 9.81
C LEU A 218 2.70 5.76 11.32
N VAL A 219 3.56 6.58 11.91
CA VAL A 219 3.54 6.88 13.34
C VAL A 219 3.47 8.40 13.52
N TYR A 220 2.63 8.84 14.45
CA TYR A 220 2.41 10.25 14.74
C TYR A 220 3.56 10.87 15.56
N ASP A 221 3.71 12.19 15.48
CA ASP A 221 4.57 12.99 16.36
C ASP A 221 3.94 13.25 17.73
N ALA A 222 4.71 13.83 18.64
CA ALA A 222 4.22 14.32 19.92
C ALA A 222 3.11 15.38 19.80
N ASN A 223 2.99 16.09 18.66
CA ASN A 223 1.92 17.05 18.38
C ASN A 223 0.69 16.42 17.72
N GLY A 224 0.78 15.14 17.35
CA GLY A 224 -0.30 14.30 16.90
C GLY A 224 -0.87 14.62 15.52
N VAL A 225 -0.13 15.17 14.56
CA VAL A 225 -0.65 15.33 13.17
C VAL A 225 0.40 14.99 12.11
N LEU A 226 0.21 13.86 11.43
CA LEU A 226 0.95 13.53 10.22
C LEU A 226 0.21 14.11 9.00
N SER A 227 0.72 15.21 8.44
CA SER A 227 0.09 15.89 7.31
C SER A 227 1.00 15.97 6.07
N LYS A 228 0.40 16.14 4.88
CA LYS A 228 1.10 16.44 3.61
C LYS A 228 2.01 15.35 3.03
N ASN A 229 2.05 14.16 3.65
CA ASN A 229 2.71 13.02 3.02
C ASN A 229 1.92 12.60 1.77
N VAL A 230 2.65 12.19 0.74
CA VAL A 230 2.08 11.69 -0.50
C VAL A 230 2.63 10.30 -0.72
N MET A 231 1.74 9.33 -0.83
CA MET A 231 2.07 7.93 -1.06
C MET A 231 1.32 7.47 -2.29
N THR A 232 2.04 7.15 -3.36
CA THR A 232 1.40 6.81 -4.63
C THR A 232 2.11 5.72 -5.40
N ALA A 233 1.36 4.96 -6.20
CA ALA A 233 1.91 3.92 -7.08
C ALA A 233 2.73 2.85 -6.34
N ASN A 234 2.55 2.68 -5.03
CA ASN A 234 3.24 1.63 -4.27
C ASN A 234 2.49 0.31 -4.39
N ARG A 235 3.21 -0.80 -4.33
CA ARG A 235 2.68 -2.15 -4.24
C ARG A 235 3.08 -2.76 -2.90
N VAL A 236 2.10 -3.27 -2.16
CA VAL A 236 2.29 -3.88 -0.84
C VAL A 236 1.66 -5.27 -0.86
N THR A 237 2.40 -6.32 -0.50
CA THR A 237 1.86 -7.69 -0.55
C THR A 237 2.32 -8.59 0.60
N GLY A 238 1.38 -9.41 1.09
CA GLY A 238 1.63 -10.47 2.08
C GLY A 238 1.64 -10.02 3.54
N PHE A 239 1.35 -8.75 3.83
CA PHE A 239 1.37 -8.17 5.18
C PHE A 239 0.07 -8.45 5.95
N ASP A 240 0.10 -8.38 7.28
CA ASP A 240 -1.15 -8.50 8.04
C ASP A 240 -2.05 -7.29 7.79
N ILE A 241 -1.42 -6.11 7.70
CA ILE A 241 -2.08 -4.86 7.34
C ILE A 241 -1.30 -4.23 6.19
N GLY A 242 -1.96 -3.90 5.09
CA GLY A 242 -1.32 -3.24 3.95
C GLY A 242 -0.83 -1.84 4.30
N LEU A 243 -1.76 -0.96 4.71
CA LEU A 243 -1.49 0.38 5.22
C LEU A 243 -2.02 0.51 6.65
N HIS A 244 -1.15 0.85 7.59
CA HIS A 244 -1.54 1.23 8.94
C HIS A 244 -1.30 2.72 9.18
N ALA A 245 -2.41 3.44 9.26
CA ALA A 245 -2.50 4.86 9.53
C ALA A 245 -3.16 5.05 10.90
N PRO A 246 -2.41 5.36 11.98
CA PRO A 246 -2.97 5.51 13.30
C PRO A 246 -3.78 6.81 13.39
N SER A 247 -4.05 7.26 14.61
CA SER A 247 -4.84 8.45 14.85
C SER A 247 -4.23 9.74 14.25
N LYS A 248 -5.10 10.66 13.81
CA LYS A 248 -4.89 12.08 13.51
C LYS A 248 -3.98 12.35 12.32
N VAL A 249 -4.06 11.52 11.30
CA VAL A 249 -3.30 11.70 10.06
C VAL A 249 -4.17 12.33 8.97
N ARG A 250 -3.59 13.17 8.11
CA ARG A 250 -4.24 13.62 6.86
C ARG A 250 -3.23 13.59 5.73
N PHE A 251 -3.37 12.65 4.81
CA PHE A 251 -2.39 12.44 3.75
C PHE A 251 -3.02 11.84 2.49
N THR A 252 -2.27 11.93 1.39
CA THR A 252 -2.68 11.35 0.12
C THR A 252 -2.14 9.93 0.01
N PHE A 253 -3.03 8.98 -0.23
CA PHE A 253 -2.71 7.58 -0.51
C PHE A 253 -3.44 7.16 -1.78
N ASP A 254 -2.87 7.50 -2.94
CA ASP A 254 -3.54 7.39 -4.23
C ASP A 254 -2.82 6.45 -5.19
N ASN A 255 -3.56 5.68 -5.97
CA ASN A 255 -3.06 4.72 -6.94
C ASN A 255 -2.09 3.68 -6.35
N ASN A 256 -2.29 3.26 -5.10
CA ASN A 256 -1.52 2.17 -4.48
C ASN A 256 -2.24 0.84 -4.65
N LEU A 257 -1.48 -0.26 -4.74
CA LEU A 257 -1.98 -1.63 -4.83
C LEU A 257 -1.61 -2.41 -3.55
N ILE A 258 -2.61 -2.96 -2.86
CA ILE A 258 -2.45 -3.79 -1.67
C ILE A 258 -2.97 -5.19 -1.97
N GLU A 259 -2.14 -6.22 -1.79
CA GLU A 259 -2.47 -7.60 -2.15
C GLU A 259 -2.20 -8.56 -0.99
N ASP A 260 -2.97 -9.64 -0.88
CA ASP A 260 -2.71 -10.75 0.04
C ASP A 260 -2.51 -10.30 1.51
N CYS A 261 -3.31 -9.32 1.96
CA CYS A 261 -3.26 -8.82 3.34
C CYS A 261 -4.54 -9.15 4.10
N ASN A 262 -4.47 -9.37 5.42
CA ASN A 262 -5.70 -9.61 6.20
C ASN A 262 -6.61 -8.38 6.23
N VAL A 263 -6.00 -7.20 6.32
CA VAL A 263 -6.68 -5.90 6.26
C VAL A 263 -5.96 -5.02 5.25
N ALA A 264 -6.65 -4.48 4.26
CA ALA A 264 -6.01 -3.60 3.29
C ALA A 264 -5.60 -2.27 3.94
N ILE A 265 -6.54 -1.57 4.57
CA ILE A 265 -6.27 -0.29 5.27
C ILE A 265 -6.77 -0.35 6.71
N SER A 266 -5.92 0.06 7.65
CA SER A 266 -6.27 0.34 9.05
C SER A 266 -6.12 1.83 9.32
N ASN A 267 -7.23 2.54 9.55
CA ASN A 267 -7.29 3.99 9.77
C ASN A 267 -7.83 4.33 11.17
N GLY A 268 -6.96 4.73 12.10
CA GLY A 268 -7.34 5.01 13.49
C GLY A 268 -8.37 6.14 13.62
N ASN A 269 -8.02 7.36 13.23
CA ASN A 269 -8.96 8.49 13.12
C ASN A 269 -8.42 9.60 12.21
N GLY A 270 -7.82 9.19 11.09
CA GLY A 270 -7.29 10.09 10.07
C GLY A 270 -8.20 10.26 8.86
N ILE A 271 -7.75 11.14 7.96
CA ILE A 271 -8.30 11.38 6.63
C ILE A 271 -7.30 10.83 5.60
N ILE A 272 -7.74 9.86 4.82
CA ILE A 272 -6.96 9.26 3.74
C ILE A 272 -7.61 9.66 2.41
N GLU A 273 -6.90 10.48 1.64
CA GLU A 273 -7.37 11.02 0.37
C GLU A 273 -6.80 10.20 -0.80
N GLY A 274 -7.64 9.84 -1.78
CA GLY A 274 -7.23 9.06 -2.96
C GLY A 274 -7.90 7.70 -3.15
N THR A 275 -7.51 7.00 -4.22
CA THR A 275 -8.02 5.67 -4.58
C THR A 275 -6.98 4.60 -4.29
N THR A 276 -7.37 3.57 -3.55
CA THR A 276 -6.55 2.38 -3.30
C THR A 276 -7.09 1.18 -4.06
N PHE A 277 -6.22 0.45 -4.74
CA PHE A 277 -6.51 -0.83 -5.36
C PHE A 277 -6.16 -1.96 -4.42
N VAL A 278 -7.01 -2.98 -4.36
CA VAL A 278 -6.89 -4.09 -3.41
C VAL A 278 -7.07 -5.42 -4.14
N SER A 279 -6.36 -6.46 -3.75
CA SER A 279 -6.65 -7.86 -4.15
C SER A 279 -6.48 -8.77 -2.96
N ASP A 280 -7.29 -9.82 -2.88
CA ASP A 280 -7.12 -10.91 -1.92
C ASP A 280 -7.03 -10.45 -0.45
N CYS A 281 -7.74 -9.36 -0.12
CA CYS A 281 -7.86 -8.86 1.25
C CYS A 281 -9.31 -9.02 1.74
N PRO A 282 -9.58 -9.86 2.76
CA PRO A 282 -10.94 -10.09 3.21
C PRO A 282 -11.58 -8.85 3.83
N THR A 283 -10.78 -7.98 4.48
CA THR A 283 -11.25 -6.70 5.03
C THR A 283 -10.65 -5.54 4.25
N LEU A 284 -11.49 -4.69 3.64
CA LEU A 284 -11.00 -3.50 2.93
C LEU A 284 -10.55 -2.40 3.89
N LEU A 285 -11.35 -2.10 4.91
CA LEU A 285 -11.08 -1.02 5.85
C LEU A 285 -11.38 -1.44 7.29
N THR A 286 -10.41 -1.32 8.18
CA THR A 286 -10.66 -1.22 9.62
C THR A 286 -10.51 0.23 10.03
N ALA A 287 -11.47 0.80 10.74
CA ALA A 287 -11.43 2.22 11.04
C ALA A 287 -12.01 2.60 12.41
N GLY A 288 -11.36 3.56 13.07
CA GLY A 288 -11.81 4.10 14.34
C GLY A 288 -12.57 5.43 14.19
N ASN A 289 -12.71 6.14 15.31
CA ASN A 289 -13.63 7.26 15.47
C ASN A 289 -13.29 8.48 14.60
N GLY A 290 -14.20 8.97 13.76
CA GLY A 290 -13.99 10.18 12.95
C GLY A 290 -13.04 9.99 11.76
N SER A 291 -12.74 8.74 11.42
CA SER A 291 -11.97 8.39 10.22
C SER A 291 -12.75 8.67 8.94
N VAL A 292 -12.04 9.14 7.93
CA VAL A 292 -12.54 9.31 6.56
C VAL A 292 -11.55 8.68 5.59
N THR A 293 -12.03 7.78 4.76
CA THR A 293 -11.26 7.18 3.66
C THR A 293 -12.03 7.40 2.37
N ASP A 294 -11.36 7.85 1.31
CA ASP A 294 -12.00 8.16 0.03
C ASP A 294 -12.49 6.89 -0.70
N ARG A 295 -11.65 6.22 -1.51
CA ARG A 295 -12.12 5.13 -2.37
C ARG A 295 -11.23 3.90 -2.33
N ILE A 296 -11.86 2.72 -2.26
CA ILE A 296 -11.16 1.42 -2.33
C ILE A 296 -11.76 0.55 -3.45
N VAL A 297 -10.95 0.16 -4.43
CA VAL A 297 -11.35 -0.71 -5.54
C VAL A 297 -10.69 -2.08 -5.36
N SER A 298 -11.48 -3.11 -5.08
CA SER A 298 -10.99 -4.48 -4.91
C SER A 298 -11.14 -5.29 -6.20
N TYR A 299 -10.13 -6.09 -6.53
CA TYR A 299 -10.13 -7.07 -7.61
C TYR A 299 -10.72 -8.42 -7.18
N THR A 300 -11.02 -8.59 -5.89
CA THR A 300 -11.70 -9.76 -5.33
C THR A 300 -12.85 -9.35 -4.42
N THR A 301 -13.78 -10.26 -4.17
CA THR A 301 -14.93 -10.02 -3.29
C THR A 301 -14.46 -9.96 -1.82
N PRO A 302 -14.55 -8.81 -1.13
CA PRO A 302 -14.23 -8.74 0.29
C PRO A 302 -15.34 -9.38 1.13
N THR A 303 -14.99 -9.91 2.30
CA THR A 303 -15.98 -10.35 3.29
C THR A 303 -16.45 -9.19 4.16
N THR A 304 -15.61 -8.16 4.34
CA THR A 304 -15.89 -6.97 5.13
C THR A 304 -15.47 -5.70 4.39
N ILE A 305 -16.42 -4.80 4.12
CA ILE A 305 -16.12 -3.48 3.53
C ILE A 305 -15.49 -2.56 4.58
N LEU A 306 -16.15 -2.39 5.72
CA LEU A 306 -15.70 -1.51 6.78
C LEU A 306 -15.98 -2.17 8.14
N ASN A 307 -14.91 -2.45 8.88
CA ASN A 307 -14.92 -2.90 10.26
C ASN A 307 -14.67 -1.72 11.20
N PHE A 308 -15.70 -1.26 11.92
CA PHE A 308 -15.56 -0.15 12.85
C PHE A 308 -15.05 -0.66 14.21
N ASN A 309 -13.92 -0.11 14.68
CA ASN A 309 -13.29 -0.49 15.95
C ASN A 309 -13.19 0.67 16.96
N GLY A 310 -13.96 1.73 16.75
CA GLY A 310 -14.00 2.89 17.65
C GLY A 310 -14.78 2.66 18.94
N THR A 311 -14.59 3.56 19.91
CA THR A 311 -15.33 3.55 21.20
C THR A 311 -16.65 4.31 21.11
N SER A 312 -17.63 3.91 21.94
CA SER A 312 -19.05 4.34 21.88
C SER A 312 -19.31 5.86 22.00
N GLY A 313 -18.34 6.65 22.47
CA GLY A 313 -18.50 8.09 22.75
C GLY A 313 -18.30 9.05 21.58
N TYR A 314 -17.87 8.61 20.40
CA TYR A 314 -17.39 9.51 19.34
C TYR A 314 -18.09 9.33 17.98
N ALA A 315 -17.71 10.16 17.00
CA ALA A 315 -18.15 10.07 15.60
C ALA A 315 -17.73 8.72 14.99
N GLY A 316 -18.60 8.10 14.18
CA GLY A 316 -18.32 6.82 13.50
C GLY A 316 -17.21 6.92 12.44
N ALA A 317 -17.13 5.92 11.57
CA ALA A 317 -16.17 5.89 10.45
C ALA A 317 -16.87 6.04 9.10
N THR A 318 -16.20 6.69 8.14
CA THR A 318 -16.73 6.91 6.77
C THR A 318 -15.80 6.36 5.70
N LEU A 319 -16.36 5.59 4.78
CA LEU A 319 -15.77 5.25 3.48
C LEU A 319 -16.61 5.90 2.38
N LYS A 320 -16.00 6.70 1.49
CA LYS A 320 -16.77 7.43 0.47
C LYS A 320 -17.12 6.57 -0.74
N GLY A 321 -16.27 5.63 -1.14
CA GLY A 321 -16.56 4.78 -2.28
C GLY A 321 -15.87 3.44 -2.22
N PHE A 322 -16.47 2.46 -2.86
CA PHE A 322 -15.84 1.16 -3.08
C PHE A 322 -16.36 0.48 -4.33
N ALA A 323 -15.54 -0.38 -4.92
CA ALA A 323 -15.99 -1.27 -5.99
C ALA A 323 -15.34 -2.65 -5.84
N PHE A 324 -16.06 -3.72 -6.20
CA PHE A 324 -15.53 -5.09 -6.19
C PHE A 324 -16.33 -6.02 -7.10
N PRO A 325 -15.75 -7.14 -7.56
CA PRO A 325 -16.51 -8.17 -8.25
C PRO A 325 -17.48 -8.87 -7.28
N LEU A 326 -18.64 -9.28 -7.77
CA LEU A 326 -19.58 -10.12 -7.04
C LEU A 326 -19.24 -11.59 -7.30
N ASP A 327 -19.31 -12.43 -6.26
CA ASP A 327 -19.12 -13.88 -6.40
C ASP A 327 -20.38 -14.54 -6.97
N LEU A 328 -20.65 -14.23 -8.24
CA LEU A 328 -21.79 -14.72 -8.99
C LEU A 328 -21.29 -15.45 -10.23
N THR A 329 -21.24 -16.78 -10.15
CA THR A 329 -20.74 -17.63 -11.25
C THR A 329 -21.85 -18.22 -12.11
N SER A 330 -23.05 -18.39 -11.56
CA SER A 330 -24.23 -18.86 -12.28
C SER A 330 -25.52 -18.41 -11.62
N VAL A 331 -26.60 -18.39 -12.39
CA VAL A 331 -27.96 -18.12 -11.94
C VAL A 331 -28.93 -19.12 -12.55
N SER A 332 -29.83 -19.64 -11.73
CA SER A 332 -30.92 -20.52 -12.17
C SER A 332 -32.06 -19.71 -12.80
N GLN A 333 -32.97 -20.41 -13.49
CA GLN A 333 -34.20 -19.81 -13.97
C GLN A 333 -35.10 -19.38 -12.79
N GLY A 334 -35.77 -18.23 -12.93
CA GLY A 334 -36.67 -17.68 -11.93
C GLY A 334 -36.13 -16.39 -11.32
N TYR A 335 -36.65 -16.02 -10.14
CA TYR A 335 -36.09 -14.90 -9.39
C TYR A 335 -34.79 -15.30 -8.71
N ALA A 336 -33.75 -14.54 -8.99
CA ALA A 336 -32.47 -14.59 -8.29
C ALA A 336 -32.35 -13.39 -7.35
N THR A 337 -31.87 -13.64 -6.14
CA THR A 337 -31.42 -12.62 -5.19
C THR A 337 -29.96 -12.87 -4.93
N HIS A 338 -29.12 -11.87 -5.15
CA HIS A 338 -27.69 -11.96 -4.88
C HIS A 338 -27.30 -10.89 -3.86
N GLU A 339 -26.87 -11.32 -2.68
CA GLU A 339 -26.35 -10.44 -1.65
C GLU A 339 -25.05 -9.79 -2.12
N MET A 340 -24.91 -8.48 -1.92
CA MET A 340 -23.74 -7.73 -2.35
C MET A 340 -22.85 -7.38 -1.15
N PHE A 341 -23.43 -6.78 -0.11
CA PHE A 341 -22.73 -6.43 1.12
C PHE A 341 -23.67 -6.11 2.27
N THR A 342 -23.17 -6.20 3.50
CA THR A 342 -23.88 -5.80 4.71
C THR A 342 -24.12 -4.30 4.73
N LEU A 343 -25.37 -3.89 4.97
CA LEU A 343 -25.72 -2.48 5.12
C LEU A 343 -25.07 -1.91 6.39
N PRO A 344 -24.47 -0.72 6.32
CA PRO A 344 -23.87 -0.07 7.47
C PRO A 344 -24.94 0.57 8.37
N LYS A 345 -24.53 1.41 9.31
CA LYS A 345 -25.47 2.21 10.11
C LYS A 345 -26.24 3.19 9.23
N ARG A 346 -25.54 3.87 8.32
CA ARG A 346 -26.13 4.78 7.34
C ARG A 346 -25.39 4.68 6.01
N LEU A 347 -26.14 4.76 4.92
CA LEU A 347 -25.61 4.78 3.55
C LEU A 347 -26.30 5.89 2.78
N ALA A 348 -25.55 6.68 2.03
CA ALA A 348 -26.12 7.62 1.07
C ALA A 348 -25.18 7.75 -0.12
N GLY A 349 -25.63 7.42 -1.33
CA GLY A 349 -24.78 7.48 -2.51
C GLY A 349 -25.41 6.81 -3.71
N ARG A 350 -24.66 6.66 -4.80
CA ARG A 350 -25.07 5.96 -6.00
C ARG A 350 -24.47 4.56 -6.00
N ILE A 351 -25.32 3.55 -6.20
CA ILE A 351 -24.89 2.17 -6.44
C ILE A 351 -25.07 1.85 -7.90
N THR A 352 -24.04 1.30 -8.52
CA THR A 352 -24.07 0.73 -9.87
C THR A 352 -23.69 -0.74 -9.80
N VAL A 353 -24.53 -1.59 -10.39
CA VAL A 353 -24.29 -3.02 -10.53
C VAL A 353 -24.29 -3.37 -12.01
N HIS A 354 -23.29 -4.13 -12.43
CA HIS A 354 -23.16 -4.60 -13.79
C HIS A 354 -22.93 -6.11 -13.78
N ILE A 355 -23.78 -6.87 -14.45
CA ILE A 355 -23.64 -8.31 -14.66
C ILE A 355 -23.55 -8.52 -16.17
N ILE A 356 -22.51 -9.22 -16.62
CA ILE A 356 -22.27 -9.51 -18.03
C ILE A 356 -22.11 -11.02 -18.22
N ASN A 357 -22.76 -11.50 -19.26
CA ASN A 357 -22.51 -12.78 -19.91
C ASN A 357 -22.25 -12.51 -21.41
N ALA A 358 -21.82 -13.52 -22.16
CA ALA A 358 -21.52 -13.46 -23.59
C ALA A 358 -22.66 -12.85 -24.44
N TYR A 359 -23.92 -12.98 -24.02
CA TYR A 359 -25.09 -12.55 -24.79
C TYR A 359 -26.09 -11.70 -23.99
N ASP A 360 -25.97 -11.69 -22.66
CA ASP A 360 -26.95 -11.13 -21.75
C ASP A 360 -26.27 -10.15 -20.78
N GLN A 361 -26.96 -9.09 -20.37
CA GLN A 361 -26.44 -8.15 -19.39
C GLN A 361 -27.52 -7.62 -18.45
N VAL A 362 -27.12 -7.27 -17.24
CA VAL A 362 -27.89 -6.46 -16.30
C VAL A 362 -27.06 -5.24 -15.95
N PHE A 363 -27.55 -4.07 -16.28
CA PHE A 363 -27.06 -2.80 -15.74
C PHE A 363 -28.13 -2.21 -14.84
N TYR A 364 -27.76 -1.90 -13.61
CA TYR A 364 -28.61 -1.23 -12.64
C TYR A 364 -27.83 -0.12 -11.97
N SER A 365 -28.38 1.08 -11.90
CA SER A 365 -27.76 2.22 -11.22
C SER A 365 -28.83 3.05 -10.53
N ALA A 366 -28.70 3.32 -9.23
CA ALA A 366 -29.68 4.10 -8.47
C ALA A 366 -29.01 4.91 -7.36
N ASN A 367 -29.64 6.02 -7.00
CA ASN A 367 -29.35 6.72 -5.76
C ASN A 367 -29.99 5.93 -4.61
N VAL A 368 -29.21 5.63 -3.58
CA VAL A 368 -29.58 4.78 -2.46
C VAL A 368 -29.41 5.58 -1.16
N HIS A 369 -30.43 5.53 -0.32
CA HIS A 369 -30.37 6.06 1.04
C HIS A 369 -30.86 5.03 2.05
N TRP A 370 -30.05 4.81 3.08
CA TRP A 370 -30.28 3.91 4.20
C TRP A 370 -30.08 4.68 5.50
N ASP A 371 -31.13 4.74 6.32
CA ASP A 371 -31.13 5.48 7.59
C ASP A 371 -30.83 4.61 8.83
N GLY A 372 -30.64 3.30 8.62
CA GLY A 372 -30.51 2.28 9.66
C GLY A 372 -31.74 1.40 9.83
N SER A 373 -32.84 1.72 9.14
CA SER A 373 -34.12 0.99 9.20
C SER A 373 -34.82 0.86 7.84
N THR A 374 -34.74 1.88 6.99
CA THR A 374 -35.46 1.98 5.72
C THR A 374 -34.48 2.16 4.57
N LEU A 375 -34.62 1.32 3.54
CA LEU A 375 -33.90 1.45 2.27
C LEU A 375 -34.78 2.19 1.28
N THR A 376 -34.29 3.31 0.76
CA THR A 376 -34.96 4.07 -0.31
C THR A 376 -34.08 4.13 -1.54
N THR A 377 -34.69 4.04 -2.72
CA THR A 377 -34.01 4.14 -4.01
C THR A 377 -34.69 5.18 -4.89
N THR A 378 -33.90 6.02 -5.54
CA THR A 378 -34.36 7.09 -6.44
C THR A 378 -33.48 7.13 -7.69
N ASP A 379 -33.92 7.88 -8.71
CA ASP A 379 -33.18 8.08 -9.97
C ASP A 379 -32.67 6.77 -10.60
N VAL A 380 -33.55 5.75 -10.60
CA VAL A 380 -33.21 4.39 -11.04
C VAL A 380 -33.04 4.35 -12.55
N ILE A 381 -31.82 4.03 -12.99
CA ILE A 381 -31.47 3.68 -14.36
C ILE A 381 -31.27 2.17 -14.39
N LYS A 382 -32.01 1.48 -15.26
CA LYS A 382 -31.84 0.04 -15.46
C LYS A 382 -31.92 -0.31 -16.93
N ASN A 383 -31.06 -1.23 -17.34
CA ASN A 383 -31.07 -1.80 -18.67
C ASN A 383 -30.80 -3.31 -18.54
N THR A 384 -31.64 -4.12 -19.16
CA THR A 384 -31.43 -5.56 -19.24
C THR A 384 -31.43 -5.98 -20.70
N ASN A 385 -30.58 -6.94 -21.04
CA ASN A 385 -30.59 -7.58 -22.34
C ASN A 385 -30.75 -9.10 -22.19
N GLY A 386 -31.42 -9.70 -23.17
CA GLY A 386 -31.60 -11.14 -23.28
C GLY A 386 -32.49 -11.72 -22.18
N VAL A 387 -31.98 -12.67 -21.40
CA VAL A 387 -32.81 -13.44 -20.44
C VAL A 387 -33.03 -12.78 -19.08
N PHE A 388 -32.45 -11.61 -18.84
CA PHE A 388 -32.61 -10.90 -17.57
C PHE A 388 -33.76 -9.89 -17.62
N ALA A 389 -34.48 -9.75 -16.50
CA ALA A 389 -35.56 -8.78 -16.37
C ALA A 389 -35.69 -8.24 -14.94
N SER A 390 -36.35 -7.09 -14.81
CA SER A 390 -36.79 -6.53 -13.53
C SER A 390 -35.73 -6.39 -12.43
N PRO A 391 -34.53 -5.83 -12.71
CA PRO A 391 -33.53 -5.61 -11.67
C PRO A 391 -34.02 -4.54 -10.67
N SER A 392 -33.77 -4.80 -9.40
CA SER A 392 -34.13 -3.94 -8.27
C SER A 392 -33.16 -4.18 -7.11
N LEU A 393 -32.87 -3.14 -6.34
CA LEU A 393 -32.18 -3.29 -5.06
C LEU A 393 -33.20 -3.57 -3.96
N ILE A 394 -32.86 -4.54 -3.11
CA ILE A 394 -33.67 -4.91 -1.94
C ILE A 394 -32.77 -5.01 -0.71
N ARG A 395 -33.37 -4.84 0.46
CA ARG A 395 -32.79 -5.28 1.73
C ARG A 395 -33.20 -6.73 1.98
N VAL A 396 -32.25 -7.56 2.38
CA VAL A 396 -32.51 -8.89 2.90
C VAL A 396 -32.39 -8.83 4.42
N ASP A 397 -33.55 -8.86 5.10
CA ASP A 397 -33.64 -8.55 6.52
C ASP A 397 -32.88 -9.54 7.41
N ALA A 398 -32.83 -10.82 7.04
CA ALA A 398 -32.18 -11.87 7.83
C ALA A 398 -30.71 -11.57 8.16
N ASN A 399 -30.00 -10.93 7.22
CA ASN A 399 -28.57 -10.63 7.33
C ASN A 399 -28.27 -9.12 7.33
N ASN A 400 -29.31 -8.28 7.28
CA ASN A 400 -29.17 -6.84 7.04
C ASN A 400 -28.28 -6.52 5.82
N THR A 401 -28.42 -7.28 4.74
CA THR A 401 -27.61 -7.16 3.53
C THR A 401 -28.37 -6.40 2.45
N LEU A 402 -27.62 -5.62 1.67
CA LEU A 402 -28.11 -5.09 0.40
C LEU A 402 -27.93 -6.17 -0.67
N ALA A 403 -28.98 -6.43 -1.43
CA ALA A 403 -28.96 -7.42 -2.50
C ALA A 403 -29.53 -6.86 -3.80
N LEU A 404 -29.06 -7.39 -4.93
CA LEU A 404 -29.70 -7.21 -6.22
C LEU A 404 -30.68 -8.36 -6.45
N LYS A 405 -31.95 -8.03 -6.70
CA LYS A 405 -32.98 -8.97 -7.14
C LYS A 405 -33.30 -8.76 -8.61
N PHE A 406 -33.33 -9.83 -9.38
CA PHE A 406 -33.70 -9.81 -10.80
C PHE A 406 -34.33 -11.15 -11.21
N TYR A 407 -35.05 -11.16 -12.33
CA TYR A 407 -35.62 -12.35 -12.94
C TYR A 407 -34.72 -12.88 -14.06
N VAL A 408 -34.66 -14.20 -14.18
CA VAL A 408 -33.87 -14.93 -15.17
C VAL A 408 -34.80 -15.89 -15.93
N ALA A 409 -35.06 -15.63 -17.21
CA ALA A 409 -35.97 -16.46 -18.03
C ALA A 409 -35.40 -17.86 -18.32
N THR A 410 -34.08 -18.00 -18.39
CA THR A 410 -33.39 -19.28 -18.58
C THR A 410 -32.04 -19.18 -17.90
N GLY A 411 -31.62 -20.23 -17.16
CA GLY A 411 -30.36 -20.22 -16.41
C GLY A 411 -29.14 -19.84 -17.26
N ARG A 412 -28.17 -19.20 -16.61
CA ARG A 412 -26.95 -18.66 -17.23
C ARG A 412 -25.73 -18.80 -16.35
N ASN A 413 -24.58 -19.03 -16.96
CA ASN A 413 -23.29 -18.79 -16.35
C ASN A 413 -22.95 -17.31 -16.48
N ILE A 414 -22.40 -16.70 -15.44
CA ILE A 414 -22.04 -15.30 -15.41
C ILE A 414 -20.54 -15.17 -15.69
N GLN A 415 -20.15 -14.22 -16.54
CA GLN A 415 -18.75 -13.97 -16.85
C GLN A 415 -18.13 -12.94 -15.90
N THR A 416 -18.85 -11.84 -15.70
CA THR A 416 -18.44 -10.79 -14.76
C THR A 416 -19.67 -10.25 -14.06
N ALA A 417 -19.51 -9.95 -12.78
CA ALA A 417 -20.49 -9.21 -12.01
C ALA A 417 -19.71 -8.26 -11.11
N THR A 418 -20.08 -6.99 -11.07
CA THR A 418 -19.38 -5.97 -10.29
C THR A 418 -20.38 -5.06 -9.60
N VAL A 419 -20.03 -4.62 -8.40
CA VAL A 419 -20.72 -3.55 -7.68
C VAL A 419 -19.77 -2.36 -7.52
N ASP A 420 -20.30 -1.16 -7.72
CA ASP A 420 -19.62 0.11 -7.50
C ASP A 420 -20.54 1.01 -6.67
N PHE A 421 -20.02 1.54 -5.57
CA PHE A 421 -20.66 2.51 -4.71
C PHE A 421 -19.85 3.80 -4.69
N ASP A 422 -20.54 4.93 -4.87
CA ASP A 422 -20.00 6.27 -4.76
C ASP A 422 -20.91 7.15 -3.87
N GLY A 423 -20.42 7.56 -2.70
CA GLY A 423 -21.17 8.35 -1.72
C GLY A 423 -20.58 8.34 -0.31
N VAL A 424 -21.36 7.91 0.67
CA VAL A 424 -20.98 7.82 2.10
C VAL A 424 -21.50 6.50 2.66
N TYR A 425 -20.58 5.60 2.99
CA TYR A 425 -20.79 4.37 3.77
C TYR A 425 -20.34 4.64 5.21
N PHE A 426 -21.30 4.83 6.11
CA PHE A 426 -21.05 5.29 7.48
C PHE A 426 -21.35 4.19 8.51
N ALA A 427 -20.32 3.76 9.24
CA ALA A 427 -20.45 2.77 10.30
C ALA A 427 -20.46 3.42 11.69
N LYS A 428 -21.46 3.06 12.52
CA LYS A 428 -21.55 3.37 13.94
C LYS A 428 -22.51 2.46 14.68
#